data_AF-A0A914WQY4-F1
#
_entry.id   AF-A0A914WQY4-F1
#
_cell.length_a   1.000
_cell.length_b   1.000
_cell.length_c   1.000
_cell.angle_alpha   90.00
_cell.angle_beta   90.00
_cell.angle_gamma   90.00
#
_symmetry.space_group_name_H-M   'P 1'
#
loop_
_entity.id
_entity.type
_entity.pdbx_description
1 polymer ?
#
loop_
_entity_poly.entity_id
_entity_poly.type
_entity_poly.pdbx_seq_one_letter_code
_entity_poly.pdbx_strand_id
1 'polypeptide(L)'
;TENGSVPEKIDFHLKFPCVSFTVPATIGSDAFSELISSGELEASSSLQFATTDSLNDVVRNLCFHGHFTVVDQQGTSASLYSQTIRAEPVCVLVKVQDGRVSLNGKCADQQLISSVLDELRQLTAN
;
A
#
# COMPACT_ATOMS: atom_id res chain seq x y z
N THR A 1 56.50 2.75 13.31
CA THR A 1 55.78 1.84 12.39
C THR A 1 54.35 1.72 12.91
N GLU A 2 53.39 1.98 12.02
CA GLU A 2 51.94 1.70 12.07
C GLU A 2 51.11 2.12 13.30
N ASN A 3 50.43 3.27 13.16
CA ASN A 3 49.11 3.49 13.77
C ASN A 3 48.09 2.60 13.04
N GLY A 4 47.92 1.36 13.48
CA GLY A 4 46.83 0.50 13.02
C GLY A 4 45.53 0.88 13.71
N SER A 5 44.66 1.63 13.03
CA SER A 5 43.27 1.81 13.47
C SER A 5 42.52 0.49 13.31
N VAL A 6 42.04 -0.10 14.41
CA VAL A 6 41.10 -1.22 14.36
C VAL A 6 39.76 -0.68 13.81
N PRO A 7 39.22 -1.23 12.71
CA PRO A 7 37.94 -0.78 12.19
C PRO A 7 36.84 -1.10 13.20
N GLU A 8 36.08 -0.07 13.58
CA GLU A 8 34.95 -0.17 14.50
C GLU A 8 33.86 -1.05 13.87
N LYS A 9 33.35 -2.04 14.63
CA LYS A 9 32.27 -2.90 14.14
C LYS A 9 30.97 -2.10 14.12
N ILE A 10 30.40 -1.91 12.94
CA ILE A 10 29.10 -1.26 12.76
C ILE A 10 28.04 -2.34 12.56
N ASP A 11 27.14 -2.47 13.53
CA ASP A 11 25.92 -3.25 13.41
C ASP A 11 24.77 -2.32 13.00
N PHE A 12 24.05 -2.65 11.92
CA PHE A 12 22.84 -1.93 11.51
C PHE A 12 21.73 -2.89 11.08
N HIS A 13 20.49 -2.43 11.19
CA HIS A 13 19.30 -3.15 10.75
C HIS A 13 18.70 -2.43 9.55
N LEU A 14 18.46 -3.16 8.47
CA LEU A 14 17.71 -2.66 7.32
C LEU A 14 16.23 -2.98 7.53
N LYS A 15 15.41 -1.94 7.64
CA LYS A 15 13.95 -2.08 7.61
C LYS A 15 13.54 -2.23 6.14
N PHE A 16 12.88 -3.34 5.81
CA PHE A 16 12.28 -3.57 4.50
C PHE A 16 10.76 -3.56 4.65
N PRO A 17 10.09 -2.44 4.32
CA PRO A 17 8.63 -2.36 4.31
C PRO A 17 8.01 -3.39 3.36
N CYS A 18 6.83 -3.91 3.71
CA CYS A 18 6.04 -4.77 2.82
C CYS A 18 5.74 -4.10 1.47
N VAL A 19 5.46 -2.78 1.47
CA VAL A 19 5.23 -2.01 0.23
C VAL A 19 6.46 -1.96 -0.69
N SER A 20 7.67 -2.26 -0.20
CA SER A 20 8.86 -2.39 -1.07
C SER A 20 8.83 -3.64 -1.95
N PHE A 21 7.95 -4.60 -1.64
CA PHE A 21 7.75 -5.82 -2.41
C PHE A 21 6.46 -5.82 -3.22
N THR A 22 5.81 -4.65 -3.34
CA THR A 22 4.76 -4.44 -4.34
C THR A 22 5.37 -3.81 -5.59
N VAL A 23 4.76 -4.11 -6.74
CA VAL A 23 5.16 -3.59 -8.05
C VAL A 23 3.95 -2.97 -8.75
N PRO A 24 4.15 -1.91 -9.55
CA PRO A 24 3.07 -1.34 -10.34
C PRO A 24 2.55 -2.37 -11.34
N ALA A 25 1.24 -2.57 -11.33
CA ALA A 25 0.52 -3.39 -12.29
C ALA A 25 -0.78 -2.68 -12.66
N THR A 26 -1.32 -2.93 -13.85
CA THR A 26 -2.59 -2.37 -14.31
C THR A 26 -3.62 -3.47 -14.53
N ILE A 27 -4.89 -3.13 -14.35
CA ILE A 27 -6.02 -4.02 -14.56
C ILE A 27 -7.22 -3.17 -15.03
N GLY A 28 -8.01 -3.70 -15.95
CA GLY A 28 -9.25 -3.03 -16.38
C GLY A 28 -10.31 -3.05 -15.28
N SER A 29 -11.22 -2.08 -15.29
CA SER A 29 -12.32 -1.96 -14.31
C SER A 29 -13.17 -3.23 -14.19
N ASP A 30 -13.45 -3.88 -15.32
CA ASP A 30 -14.29 -5.08 -15.38
C ASP A 30 -13.57 -6.27 -14.75
N ALA A 31 -12.32 -6.50 -15.15
CA ALA A 31 -11.46 -7.55 -14.58
C ALA A 31 -11.17 -7.31 -13.08
N PHE A 32 -11.04 -6.06 -12.64
CA PHE A 32 -10.91 -5.73 -11.22
C PHE A 32 -12.20 -6.08 -10.46
N SER A 33 -13.36 -5.78 -11.01
CA SER A 33 -14.65 -6.12 -10.39
C SER A 33 -14.85 -7.63 -10.29
N GLU A 34 -14.45 -8.38 -11.33
CA GLU A 34 -14.41 -9.84 -11.32
C GLU A 34 -13.45 -10.36 -10.24
N LEU A 35 -12.23 -9.83 -10.15
CA LEU A 35 -11.24 -10.22 -9.13
C LEU A 35 -11.74 -9.98 -7.69
N ILE A 36 -12.40 -8.84 -7.43
CA ILE A 36 -12.94 -8.55 -6.10
C ILE A 36 -14.09 -9.51 -5.74
N SER A 37 -14.86 -9.96 -6.73
CA SER A 37 -16.03 -10.84 -6.55
C SER A 37 -15.72 -12.33 -6.68
N SER A 38 -14.54 -12.71 -7.21
CA SER A 38 -14.16 -14.11 -7.46
C SER A 38 -13.96 -14.94 -6.19
N GLY A 39 -13.71 -14.27 -5.04
CA GLY A 39 -13.35 -14.93 -3.79
C GLY A 39 -11.87 -15.33 -3.69
N GLU A 40 -11.06 -15.08 -4.72
CA GLU A 40 -9.61 -15.36 -4.71
C GLU A 40 -8.84 -14.51 -3.69
N LEU A 41 -9.38 -13.34 -3.34
CA LEU A 41 -8.83 -12.45 -2.31
C LEU A 41 -9.55 -12.69 -0.97
N GLU A 42 -9.16 -13.79 -0.32
CA GLU A 42 -9.75 -14.23 0.95
C GLU A 42 -9.39 -13.31 2.12
N ALA A 43 -8.18 -12.74 2.10
CA ALA A 43 -7.71 -11.86 3.17
C ALA A 43 -8.17 -10.42 2.97
N SER A 44 -8.55 -9.76 4.06
CA SER A 44 -8.90 -8.35 4.05
C SER A 44 -8.49 -7.64 5.32
N SER A 45 -8.13 -6.38 5.20
CA SER A 45 -7.86 -5.51 6.34
C SER A 45 -8.47 -4.14 6.08
N SER A 46 -8.75 -3.41 7.14
CA SER A 46 -9.24 -2.04 7.03
C SER A 46 -8.67 -1.20 8.15
N LEU A 47 -8.41 0.07 7.85
CA LEU A 47 -8.02 1.04 8.85
C LEU A 47 -8.56 2.42 8.49
N GLN A 48 -8.60 3.29 9.49
CA GLN A 48 -9.05 4.66 9.33
C GLN A 48 -8.17 5.61 10.14
N PHE A 49 -7.87 6.78 9.57
CA PHE A 49 -7.10 7.83 10.22
C PHE A 49 -7.56 9.22 9.78
N ALA A 50 -7.26 10.23 10.60
CA ALA A 50 -7.55 11.62 10.26
C ALA A 50 -6.55 12.13 9.21
N THR A 51 -7.00 13.04 8.34
CA THR A 51 -6.15 13.72 7.36
C THR A 51 -6.67 15.13 7.09
N THR A 52 -5.78 16.01 6.66
CA THR A 52 -6.13 17.28 6.02
C THR A 52 -6.03 17.23 4.50
N ASP A 53 -5.53 16.13 3.95
CA ASP A 53 -5.24 15.97 2.53
C ASP A 53 -6.51 15.67 1.71
N SER A 54 -6.50 16.10 0.45
CA SER A 54 -7.55 15.75 -0.49
C SER A 54 -7.43 14.29 -0.94
N LEU A 55 -8.51 13.71 -1.51
CA LEU A 55 -8.45 12.37 -2.10
C LEU A 55 -7.31 12.24 -3.11
N ASN A 56 -7.08 13.27 -3.94
CA ASN A 56 -6.03 13.25 -4.96
C ASN A 56 -4.64 13.20 -4.36
N ASP A 57 -4.40 13.91 -3.26
CA ASP A 57 -3.11 13.92 -2.58
C ASP A 57 -2.84 12.56 -1.91
N VAL A 58 -3.85 12.01 -1.23
CA VAL A 58 -3.78 10.67 -0.64
C VAL A 58 -3.51 9.63 -1.73
N VAL A 59 -4.29 9.60 -2.80
CA VAL A 59 -4.11 8.66 -3.92
C VAL A 59 -2.72 8.80 -4.53
N ARG A 60 -2.23 10.03 -4.75
CA ARG A 60 -0.88 10.27 -5.28
C ARG A 60 0.19 9.69 -4.37
N ASN A 61 0.09 9.88 -3.07
CA ASN A 61 1.03 9.32 -2.09
C ASN A 61 0.98 7.78 -2.07
N LEU A 62 -0.22 7.19 -2.11
CA LEU A 62 -0.39 5.74 -2.18
C LEU A 62 0.19 5.14 -3.47
N CYS A 63 -0.04 5.78 -4.62
CA CYS A 63 0.52 5.36 -5.90
C CYS A 63 2.05 5.48 -5.91
N PHE A 64 2.59 6.59 -5.40
CA PHE A 64 4.03 6.85 -5.41
C PHE A 64 4.80 5.93 -4.47
N HIS A 65 4.36 5.77 -3.21
CA HIS A 65 5.09 5.00 -2.22
C HIS A 65 4.69 3.51 -2.17
N GLY A 66 3.45 3.18 -2.51
CA GLY A 66 2.92 1.82 -2.49
C GLY A 66 2.90 1.12 -3.85
N HIS A 67 3.36 1.81 -4.90
CA HIS A 67 3.37 1.31 -6.27
C HIS A 67 1.99 0.90 -6.80
N PHE A 68 0.95 1.58 -6.34
CA PHE A 68 -0.41 1.35 -6.82
C PHE A 68 -0.67 2.10 -8.11
N THR A 69 -1.53 1.54 -8.95
CA THR A 69 -2.16 2.24 -10.07
C THR A 69 -3.64 2.46 -9.78
N VAL A 70 -4.19 3.54 -10.32
CA VAL A 70 -5.62 3.87 -10.19
C VAL A 70 -6.41 3.05 -11.20
N VAL A 71 -7.38 2.26 -10.71
CA VAL A 71 -8.32 1.51 -11.55
C VAL A 71 -9.55 2.36 -11.84
N ASP A 72 -10.08 2.99 -10.81
CA ASP A 72 -11.26 3.86 -10.90
C ASP A 72 -11.24 4.90 -9.77
N GLN A 73 -11.83 6.06 -10.01
CA GLN A 73 -11.98 7.12 -9.03
C GLN A 73 -13.34 7.80 -9.20
N GLN A 74 -14.17 7.69 -8.16
CA GLN A 74 -15.53 8.23 -8.16
C GLN A 74 -15.82 8.96 -6.85
N GLY A 75 -16.25 10.21 -6.97
CA GLY A 75 -16.62 11.06 -5.83
C GLY A 75 -15.49 11.19 -4.81
N THR A 76 -15.71 10.64 -3.62
CA THR A 76 -14.78 10.66 -2.49
C THR A 76 -13.95 9.37 -2.36
N SER A 77 -13.95 8.51 -3.38
CA SER A 77 -13.32 7.19 -3.33
C SER A 77 -12.47 6.87 -4.56
N ALA A 78 -11.44 6.05 -4.39
CA ALA A 78 -10.65 5.51 -5.48
C ALA A 78 -10.27 4.04 -5.22
N SER A 79 -10.32 3.24 -6.28
CA SER A 79 -9.90 1.84 -6.31
C SER A 79 -8.49 1.75 -6.89
N LEU A 80 -7.60 1.12 -6.15
CA LEU A 80 -6.18 1.03 -6.44
C LEU A 80 -5.77 -0.44 -6.60
N TYR A 81 -4.83 -0.68 -7.49
CA TYR A 81 -4.31 -2.02 -7.79
C TYR A 81 -2.78 -2.04 -7.85
N SER A 82 -2.19 -3.08 -7.26
CA SER A 82 -0.80 -3.46 -7.43
C SER A 82 -0.67 -4.99 -7.35
N GLN A 83 0.55 -5.48 -7.51
CA GLN A 83 0.86 -6.89 -7.27
C GLN A 83 2.07 -7.02 -6.38
N THR A 84 2.21 -8.15 -5.70
CA THR A 84 3.49 -8.53 -5.08
C THR A 84 4.51 -8.89 -6.17
N ILE A 85 5.79 -8.98 -5.81
CA ILE A 85 6.83 -9.53 -6.70
C ILE A 85 6.56 -10.95 -7.21
N ARG A 86 5.61 -11.69 -6.61
CA ARG A 86 5.14 -13.02 -7.08
C ARG A 86 3.92 -12.92 -8.01
N ALA A 87 3.56 -11.72 -8.45
CA ALA A 87 2.36 -11.44 -9.24
C ALA A 87 1.04 -11.75 -8.50
N GLU A 88 1.03 -11.76 -7.17
CA GLU A 88 -0.20 -11.91 -6.39
C GLU A 88 -0.91 -10.55 -6.27
N PRO A 89 -2.22 -10.45 -6.56
CA PRO A 89 -2.95 -9.20 -6.50
C PRO A 89 -3.00 -8.55 -5.11
N VAL A 90 -2.86 -7.23 -5.08
CA VAL A 90 -3.09 -6.39 -3.90
C VAL A 90 -4.02 -5.24 -4.30
N CYS A 91 -5.22 -5.25 -3.74
CA CYS A 91 -6.26 -4.27 -4.05
C CYS A 91 -6.49 -3.36 -2.84
N VAL A 92 -6.60 -2.06 -3.06
CA VAL A 92 -6.90 -1.09 -2.00
C VAL A 92 -8.02 -0.15 -2.44
N LEU A 93 -9.06 -0.04 -1.64
CA LEU A 93 -10.09 0.97 -1.75
C LEU A 93 -9.81 2.08 -0.74
N VAL A 94 -9.56 3.28 -1.24
CA VAL A 94 -9.42 4.49 -0.42
C VAL A 94 -10.69 5.32 -0.49
N LYS A 95 -11.15 5.82 0.67
CA LYS A 95 -12.25 6.78 0.78
C LYS A 95 -11.82 7.93 1.67
N VAL A 96 -12.00 9.17 1.22
CA VAL A 96 -11.71 10.38 2.00
C VAL A 96 -13.00 11.15 2.26
N GLN A 97 -13.45 11.17 3.50
CA GLN A 97 -14.71 11.81 3.89
C GLN A 97 -14.57 12.43 5.28
N ASP A 98 -15.11 13.64 5.47
CA ASP A 98 -15.16 14.35 6.76
C ASP A 98 -13.80 14.44 7.48
N GLY A 99 -12.73 14.70 6.71
CA GLY A 99 -11.35 14.79 7.23
C GLY A 99 -10.76 13.45 7.68
N ARG A 100 -11.30 12.32 7.19
CA ARG A 100 -10.82 10.97 7.52
C ARG A 100 -10.56 10.17 6.25
N VAL A 101 -9.44 9.46 6.21
CA VAL A 101 -9.11 8.45 5.21
C VAL A 101 -9.51 7.10 5.74
N SER A 102 -10.26 6.33 4.95
CA SER A 102 -10.53 4.92 5.19
C SER A 102 -9.83 4.10 4.11
N LEU A 103 -8.93 3.21 4.50
CA LEU A 103 -8.28 2.25 3.61
C LEU A 103 -8.88 0.87 3.84
N ASN A 104 -9.31 0.21 2.77
CA ASN A 104 -9.78 -1.17 2.81
C ASN A 104 -8.97 -1.97 1.80
N GLY A 105 -8.21 -2.93 2.29
CA GLY A 105 -7.30 -3.74 1.50
C GLY A 105 -7.82 -5.17 1.33
N LYS A 106 -7.54 -5.77 0.17
CA LYS A 106 -7.77 -7.18 -0.13
C LYS A 106 -6.54 -7.78 -0.83
N CYS A 107 -6.09 -8.95 -0.39
CA CYS A 107 -5.10 -9.77 -1.08
C CYS A 107 -5.23 -11.25 -0.67
N ALA A 108 -4.25 -12.07 -1.00
CA ALA A 108 -4.21 -13.49 -0.62
C ALA A 108 -3.71 -13.77 0.80
N ASP A 109 -3.05 -12.81 1.47
CA ASP A 109 -2.40 -13.03 2.78
C ASP A 109 -2.79 -11.95 3.82
N GLN A 110 -3.27 -12.40 4.98
CA GLN A 110 -3.80 -11.52 6.04
C GLN A 110 -2.73 -10.63 6.69
N GLN A 111 -1.53 -11.16 6.89
CA GLN A 111 -0.45 -10.41 7.53
C GLN A 111 0.12 -9.37 6.57
N LEU A 112 0.23 -9.72 5.29
CA LEU A 112 0.67 -8.82 4.24
C LEU A 112 -0.27 -7.63 4.11
N ILE A 113 -1.58 -7.86 3.95
CA ILE A 113 -2.52 -6.74 3.75
C ILE A 113 -2.59 -5.82 4.96
N SER A 114 -2.51 -6.36 6.18
CA SER A 114 -2.45 -5.54 7.38
C SER A 114 -1.19 -4.67 7.40
N SER A 115 -0.03 -5.26 7.11
CA SER A 115 1.25 -4.54 7.11
C SER A 115 1.30 -3.47 6.03
N VAL A 116 0.81 -3.78 4.82
CA VAL A 116 0.70 -2.83 3.71
C VAL A 116 -0.16 -1.65 4.11
N LEU A 117 -1.36 -1.86 4.67
CA LEU A 117 -2.22 -0.73 5.06
C LEU A 117 -1.56 0.12 6.15
N ASP A 118 -0.95 -0.48 7.17
CA ASP A 118 -0.28 0.25 8.25
C ASP A 118 0.91 1.09 7.73
N GLU A 119 1.67 0.56 6.78
CA GLU A 119 2.76 1.30 6.11
C GLU A 119 2.22 2.43 5.24
N LEU A 120 1.18 2.18 4.44
CA LEU A 120 0.53 3.21 3.63
C LEU A 120 -0.03 4.35 4.48
N ARG A 121 -0.61 4.03 5.64
CA ARG A 121 -1.01 5.04 6.64
C ARG A 121 0.18 5.87 7.11
N GLN A 122 1.30 5.24 7.48
CA GLN A 122 2.50 5.96 7.92
C GLN A 122 3.06 6.88 6.82
N LEU A 123 2.88 6.52 5.56
CA LEU A 123 3.34 7.30 4.40
C LEU A 123 2.38 8.43 4.01
N THR A 124 1.12 8.37 4.44
CA THR A 124 0.07 9.35 4.09
C THR A 124 -0.36 10.23 5.25
N ALA A 125 -0.08 9.85 6.49
CA ALA A 125 -0.33 10.66 7.67
C ALA A 125 0.83 11.65 7.88
N ASN A 126 0.78 12.80 7.20
CA ASN A 126 1.58 13.98 7.52
C ASN A 126 0.76 14.98 8.34
#